data_AF-A0A3R5UQR1-F1
#
_entry.id   AF-A0A3R5UQR1-F1
#
_cell.length_a   1.000
_cell.length_b   1.000
_cell.length_c   1.000
_cell.angle_alpha   90.00
_cell.angle_beta   90.00
_cell.angle_gamma   90.00
#
_symmetry.space_group_name_H-M   'P 1'
#
loop_
_entity.id
_entity.type
_entity.pdbx_description
1 polymer ?
#
loop_
_entity_poly.entity_id
_entity_poly.type
_entity_poly.pdbx_seq_one_letter_code
_entity_poly.pdbx_strand_id
1 'polypeptide(L)'
;MKTTKFLLIAFVAVFSTIMMTSCNNDDDSNKEILPNETSIGANTFGCLIDGKLFSPRSSGGYLNYKHGLTFNLGFPNYSNNDFKTIIFQVHSGERYLHFKVMNPELKVGEKIPFYDNKILEFKSYIWYADSSIKTPLENVGNDNGYFDNLISGSCTITKIDYPIISGVFEATLSNYKGDKIKIEKGRFDINAKTIKNENFD
;
A
#
# COMPACT_ATOMS: atom_id res chain seq x y z
N MET A 1 53.43 16.64 39.23
CA MET A 1 52.80 15.32 38.96
C MET A 1 51.27 15.38 38.77
N LYS A 2 50.71 16.43 38.13
CA LYS A 2 49.25 16.54 37.90
C LYS A 2 48.85 16.82 36.44
N THR A 3 49.79 17.10 35.56
CA THR A 3 49.52 17.46 34.16
C THR A 3 49.49 16.26 33.21
N THR A 4 50.19 15.17 33.51
CA THR A 4 50.25 13.98 32.64
C THR A 4 48.98 13.12 32.69
N LYS A 5 48.21 13.15 33.79
CA LYS A 5 46.93 12.43 33.90
C LYS A 5 45.78 13.11 33.14
N PHE A 6 45.85 14.43 32.93
CA PHE A 6 44.83 15.15 32.18
C PHE A 6 44.94 14.92 30.66
N LEU A 7 46.16 14.72 30.14
CA LEU A 7 46.37 14.36 28.73
C LEU A 7 45.89 12.93 28.40
N LEU A 8 46.00 12.00 29.36
CA LEU A 8 45.55 10.61 29.17
C LEU A 8 44.01 10.47 29.20
N ILE A 9 43.31 11.32 29.93
CA ILE A 9 41.83 11.32 29.98
C ILE A 9 41.24 12.00 28.73
N ALA A 10 41.93 12.99 28.16
CA ALA A 10 41.54 13.60 26.88
C ALA A 10 41.70 12.64 25.69
N PHE A 11 42.62 11.67 25.76
CA PHE A 11 42.81 10.67 24.70
C PHE A 11 41.77 9.53 24.74
N VAL A 12 41.15 9.28 25.89
CA VAL A 12 40.12 8.24 26.06
C VAL A 12 38.71 8.76 25.77
N ALA A 13 38.48 10.08 25.87
CA ALA A 13 37.17 10.69 25.58
C ALA A 13 36.93 11.00 24.08
N VAL A 14 37.95 10.92 23.23
CA VAL A 14 37.84 11.17 21.77
C VAL A 14 37.71 9.88 20.96
N PHE A 15 37.80 8.71 21.62
CA PHE A 15 37.71 7.39 20.96
C PHE A 15 36.31 6.74 21.06
N SER A 16 35.30 7.46 21.56
CA SER A 16 33.93 6.93 21.77
C SER A 16 32.88 7.42 20.76
N THR A 17 33.28 8.11 19.68
CA THR A 17 32.35 8.64 18.66
C THR A 17 32.55 8.03 17.26
N ILE A 18 33.29 6.92 17.15
CA ILE A 18 33.49 6.22 15.88
C ILE A 18 33.13 4.75 16.14
N MET A 19 32.33 4.15 15.24
CA MET A 19 31.56 2.89 15.35
C MET A 19 30.15 3.14 15.91
N MET A 20 29.09 3.32 15.12
CA MET A 20 28.64 2.40 14.05
C MET A 20 28.03 3.18 12.87
N THR A 21 28.84 3.60 11.90
CA THR A 21 28.39 3.71 10.51
C THR A 21 28.64 2.37 9.84
N SER A 22 27.70 1.42 10.00
CA SER A 22 27.55 0.32 9.04
C SER A 22 26.66 0.85 7.91
N CYS A 23 27.17 1.79 7.13
CA CYS A 23 26.72 1.91 5.75
C CYS A 23 27.39 0.75 5.01
N ASN A 24 26.66 -0.35 4.90
CA ASN A 24 27.01 -1.36 3.91
C ASN A 24 26.77 -0.69 2.55
N ASN A 25 27.83 -0.11 2.00
CA ASN A 25 27.93 0.05 0.56
C ASN A 25 28.27 -1.34 0.05
N ASP A 26 27.32 -1.95 -0.63
CA ASP A 26 27.46 -2.94 -1.70
C ASP A 26 26.12 -3.68 -1.79
N ASP A 27 25.24 -3.15 -2.65
CA ASP A 27 24.47 -3.92 -3.64
C ASP A 27 23.45 -2.99 -4.29
N ASP A 28 23.65 -2.74 -5.58
CA ASP A 28 22.73 -2.07 -6.50
C ASP A 28 21.47 -2.93 -6.69
N SER A 29 20.66 -3.04 -5.65
CA SER A 29 19.39 -3.74 -5.66
C SER A 29 18.31 -2.78 -5.18
N ASN A 30 17.35 -2.49 -6.06
CA ASN A 30 16.09 -1.81 -5.76
C ASN A 30 15.46 -2.39 -4.48
N LYS A 31 15.83 -1.85 -3.31
CA LYS A 31 15.24 -2.27 -2.05
C LYS A 31 13.84 -1.70 -2.07
N GLU A 32 12.89 -2.57 -2.39
CA GLU A 32 11.45 -2.33 -2.37
C GLU A 32 11.03 -1.93 -0.93
N ILE A 33 11.22 -0.65 -0.60
CA ILE A 33 10.86 -0.05 0.68
C ILE A 33 9.50 0.65 0.51
N LEU A 34 8.64 0.51 1.52
CA LEU A 34 7.36 1.22 1.55
C LEU A 34 7.57 2.76 1.47
N PRO A 35 6.69 3.54 0.82
CA PRO A 35 6.82 5.00 0.70
C PRO A 35 6.70 5.70 2.06
N ASN A 36 7.43 6.77 2.39
CA ASN A 36 7.31 7.39 3.74
C ASN A 36 5.85 7.79 4.10
N GLU A 37 5.49 7.64 5.38
CA GLU A 37 4.21 8.15 5.90
C GLU A 37 4.24 9.68 5.84
N THR A 38 3.47 10.24 4.91
CA THR A 38 3.42 11.67 4.61
C THR A 38 1.97 12.14 4.46
N SER A 39 1.75 13.45 4.47
CA SER A 39 0.41 14.05 4.29
C SER A 39 0.49 15.34 3.48
N ILE A 40 1.33 15.30 2.45
CA ILE A 40 1.65 16.42 1.57
C ILE A 40 1.08 16.25 0.16
N GLY A 41 0.43 15.11 -0.11
CA GLY A 41 -0.07 14.75 -1.43
C GLY A 41 1.04 14.24 -2.36
N ALA A 42 1.96 13.44 -1.85
CA ALA A 42 3.11 12.91 -2.60
C ALA A 42 2.76 11.88 -3.70
N ASN A 43 1.48 11.56 -3.90
CA ASN A 43 0.97 10.53 -4.82
C ASN A 43 1.54 9.14 -4.56
N THR A 44 1.66 8.75 -3.29
CA THR A 44 2.20 7.44 -2.91
C THR A 44 1.11 6.49 -2.42
N PHE A 45 1.31 5.19 -2.66
CA PHE A 45 0.52 4.11 -2.09
C PHE A 45 1.44 2.90 -1.88
N GLY A 46 1.26 2.17 -0.79
CA GLY A 46 1.94 0.89 -0.61
C GLY A 46 1.50 0.16 0.64
N CYS A 47 1.67 -1.16 0.64
CA CYS A 47 1.45 -2.03 1.80
C CYS A 47 2.38 -3.24 1.73
N LEU A 48 2.43 -4.03 2.81
CA LEU A 48 3.01 -5.36 2.80
C LEU A 48 1.87 -6.37 2.67
N ILE A 49 1.98 -7.29 1.72
CA ILE A 49 1.11 -8.46 1.62
C ILE A 49 1.94 -9.68 2.00
N ASP A 50 1.61 -10.31 3.12
CA ASP A 50 2.41 -11.38 3.75
C ASP A 50 3.90 -11.01 3.87
N GLY A 51 4.16 -9.78 4.34
CA GLY A 51 5.50 -9.24 4.53
C GLY A 51 6.21 -8.79 3.25
N LYS A 52 5.65 -8.99 2.05
CA LYS A 52 6.25 -8.58 0.77
C LYS A 52 5.66 -7.25 0.29
N LEU A 53 6.50 -6.38 -0.29
CA LEU A 53 6.03 -5.10 -0.80
C LEU A 53 4.96 -5.30 -1.90
N PHE A 54 3.89 -4.53 -1.76
CA PHE A 54 2.91 -4.28 -2.80
C PHE A 54 2.79 -2.76 -2.96
N SER A 55 3.17 -2.27 -4.13
CA SER A 55 3.16 -0.86 -4.49
C SER A 55 2.71 -0.73 -5.95
N PRO A 56 2.08 0.41 -6.32
CA PRO A 56 1.72 0.70 -7.70
C PRO A 56 2.91 0.53 -8.63
N ARG A 57 2.71 -0.22 -9.72
CA ARG A 57 3.63 -0.31 -10.85
C ARG A 57 2.83 -0.33 -12.14
N SER A 58 3.32 0.38 -13.14
CA SER A 58 2.88 0.33 -14.51
C SER A 58 3.17 -1.08 -15.00
N SER A 59 2.23 -1.65 -15.75
CA SER A 59 2.45 -2.95 -16.37
C SER A 59 2.83 -2.70 -17.83
N GLY A 60 4.07 -3.03 -18.21
CA GLY A 60 4.36 -3.35 -19.60
C GLY A 60 3.84 -4.76 -19.90
N GLY A 61 2.94 -4.92 -20.88
CA GLY A 61 2.40 -6.23 -21.26
C GLY A 61 0.91 -6.26 -21.62
N TYR A 62 0.33 -7.46 -21.71
CA TYR A 62 -1.01 -7.74 -22.27
C TYR A 62 -2.18 -6.94 -21.66
N LEU A 63 -2.07 -6.47 -20.41
CA LEU A 63 -3.15 -5.76 -19.72
C LEU A 63 -3.18 -4.24 -19.96
N ASN A 64 -2.09 -3.64 -20.49
CA ASN A 64 -1.99 -2.23 -20.90
C ASN A 64 -2.54 -1.18 -19.89
N TYR A 65 -2.33 -1.38 -18.58
CA TYR A 65 -2.64 -0.33 -17.60
C TYR A 65 -1.57 0.76 -17.62
N LYS A 66 -1.92 1.95 -18.16
CA LYS A 66 -1.01 3.11 -18.21
C LYS A 66 -0.65 3.68 -16.83
N HIS A 67 -1.46 3.44 -15.81
CA HIS A 67 -1.26 3.98 -14.47
C HIS A 67 -1.37 2.85 -13.44
N GLY A 68 -0.32 2.65 -12.63
CA GLY A 68 -0.30 1.66 -11.55
C GLY A 68 -1.28 1.96 -10.41
N LEU A 69 -1.86 3.17 -10.38
CA LEU A 69 -2.80 3.61 -9.34
C LEU A 69 -3.90 4.49 -9.94
N THR A 70 -5.15 4.16 -9.67
CA THR A 70 -6.30 5.06 -9.88
C THR A 70 -6.88 5.46 -8.53
N PHE A 71 -7.38 6.70 -8.45
CA PHE A 71 -8.02 7.26 -7.26
C PHE A 71 -9.34 7.90 -7.62
N ASN A 72 -10.39 7.58 -6.86
CA ASN A 72 -11.68 8.25 -6.94
C ASN A 72 -12.13 8.66 -5.54
N LEU A 73 -12.51 9.93 -5.41
CA LEU A 73 -13.20 10.46 -4.23
C LEU A 73 -14.66 10.70 -4.61
N GLY A 74 -15.56 9.87 -4.07
CA GLY A 74 -16.99 9.98 -4.29
C GLY A 74 -17.67 10.76 -3.18
N PHE A 75 -18.34 11.86 -3.55
CA PHE A 75 -19.40 12.48 -2.75
C PHE A 75 -20.72 12.18 -3.46
N PRO A 76 -21.72 11.59 -2.79
CA PRO A 76 -22.93 11.15 -3.46
C PRO A 76 -23.71 12.32 -4.04
N ASN A 77 -24.01 12.25 -5.34
CA ASN A 77 -24.96 13.15 -6.02
C ASN A 77 -26.23 12.43 -6.49
N TYR A 78 -26.49 11.18 -6.06
CA TYR A 78 -27.72 10.48 -6.39
C TYR A 78 -28.21 9.60 -5.22
N SER A 79 -29.37 10.01 -4.69
CA SER A 79 -30.31 9.29 -3.81
C SER A 79 -29.75 8.34 -2.74
N ASN A 80 -29.84 8.79 -1.48
CA ASN A 80 -29.99 7.97 -0.26
C ASN A 80 -28.76 7.28 0.36
N ASN A 81 -27.53 7.72 0.09
CA ASN A 81 -26.38 7.26 0.88
C ASN A 81 -25.53 8.44 1.32
N ASP A 82 -25.60 8.83 2.60
CA ASP A 82 -24.82 9.93 3.21
C ASP A 82 -23.32 9.57 3.40
N PHE A 83 -22.79 8.64 2.63
CA PHE A 83 -21.43 8.12 2.80
C PHE A 83 -20.43 8.83 1.87
N LYS A 84 -19.35 9.35 2.45
CA LYS A 84 -18.16 9.73 1.69
C LYS A 84 -17.39 8.46 1.33
N THR A 85 -16.91 8.40 0.09
CA THR A 85 -16.24 7.19 -0.43
C THR A 85 -14.84 7.50 -0.96
N ILE A 86 -13.84 6.74 -0.53
CA ILE A 86 -12.50 6.70 -1.10
C ILE A 86 -12.34 5.37 -1.85
N ILE A 87 -11.84 5.40 -3.08
CA ILE A 87 -11.58 4.20 -3.89
C ILE A 87 -10.18 4.30 -4.49
N PHE A 88 -9.38 3.23 -4.31
CA PHE A 88 -8.15 2.98 -5.03
C PHE A 88 -8.24 1.69 -5.85
N GLN A 89 -7.71 1.73 -7.05
CA GLN A 89 -7.37 0.53 -7.82
C GLN A 89 -5.87 0.55 -8.07
N VAL A 90 -5.18 -0.46 -7.54
CA VAL A 90 -3.71 -0.50 -7.54
C VAL A 90 -3.29 -1.72 -8.34
N HIS A 91 -2.47 -1.52 -9.37
CA HIS A 91 -1.84 -2.57 -10.16
C HIS A 91 -0.36 -2.66 -9.79
N SER A 92 0.17 -3.87 -9.71
CA SER A 92 1.59 -4.13 -9.45
C SER A 92 2.01 -5.35 -10.26
N GLY A 93 2.32 -5.14 -11.54
CA GLY A 93 2.46 -6.22 -12.52
C GLY A 93 1.14 -6.96 -12.71
N GLU A 94 1.14 -8.28 -12.46
CA GLU A 94 -0.05 -9.15 -12.55
C GLU A 94 -0.90 -9.18 -11.25
N ARG A 95 -0.53 -8.39 -10.25
CA ARG A 95 -1.26 -8.28 -8.98
C ARG A 95 -2.14 -7.03 -8.98
N TYR A 96 -3.28 -7.11 -8.31
CA TYR A 96 -4.28 -6.05 -8.23
C TYR A 96 -4.88 -5.93 -6.83
N LEU A 97 -5.02 -4.71 -6.33
CA LEU A 97 -5.71 -4.39 -5.08
C LEU A 97 -6.78 -3.34 -5.35
N HIS A 98 -8.03 -3.68 -5.05
CA HIS A 98 -9.14 -2.75 -4.99
C HIS A 98 -9.41 -2.41 -3.52
N PHE A 99 -9.16 -1.17 -3.16
CA PHE A 99 -9.38 -0.65 -1.82
C PHE A 99 -10.49 0.37 -1.85
N LYS A 100 -11.49 0.22 -0.97
CA LYS A 100 -12.60 1.15 -0.83
C LYS A 100 -12.82 1.46 0.64
N VAL A 101 -13.18 2.69 0.96
CA VAL A 101 -13.62 3.09 2.30
C VAL A 101 -14.90 3.86 2.15
N MET A 102 -15.92 3.49 2.93
CA MET A 102 -17.19 4.21 3.00
C MET A 102 -17.43 4.60 4.45
N ASN A 103 -17.59 5.89 4.72
CA ASN A 103 -17.91 6.39 6.05
C ASN A 103 -18.71 7.70 5.94
N PRO A 104 -19.74 7.94 6.78
CA PRO A 104 -20.54 9.16 6.69
C PRO A 104 -19.72 10.44 6.86
N GLU A 105 -18.72 10.40 7.74
CA GLU A 105 -18.00 11.61 8.17
C GLU A 105 -16.53 11.62 7.73
N LEU A 106 -15.89 10.45 7.55
CA LEU A 106 -14.43 10.30 7.32
C LEU A 106 -13.62 11.16 8.32
N LYS A 107 -13.88 10.98 9.62
CA LYS A 107 -13.19 11.75 10.66
C LYS A 107 -11.69 11.43 10.69
N VAL A 108 -10.88 12.48 10.70
CA VAL A 108 -9.42 12.36 10.80
C VAL A 108 -9.05 11.76 12.16
N GLY A 109 -8.13 10.79 12.15
CA GLY A 109 -7.64 10.10 13.34
C GLY A 109 -8.55 9.00 13.86
N GLU A 110 -9.77 8.84 13.33
CA GLU A 110 -10.65 7.74 13.71
C GLU A 110 -10.27 6.45 12.97
N LYS A 111 -10.29 5.32 13.68
CA LYS A 111 -10.12 3.99 13.09
C LYS A 111 -11.46 3.54 12.51
N ILE A 112 -11.56 3.56 11.19
CA ILE A 112 -12.76 3.18 10.44
C ILE A 112 -12.65 1.68 10.13
N PRO A 113 -13.48 0.81 10.73
CA PRO A 113 -13.47 -0.60 10.39
C PRO A 113 -13.98 -0.80 8.96
N PHE A 114 -13.45 -1.81 8.28
CA PHE A 114 -14.05 -2.27 7.03
C PHE A 114 -15.30 -3.11 7.37
N TYR A 115 -16.41 -2.85 6.68
CA TYR A 115 -17.65 -3.63 6.80
C TYR A 115 -17.82 -4.57 5.58
N ASP A 116 -18.34 -5.78 5.79
CA ASP A 116 -18.74 -6.75 4.73
C ASP A 116 -19.78 -6.10 3.78
N ASN A 117 -19.89 -6.33 2.47
CA ASN A 117 -19.15 -7.04 1.43
C ASN A 117 -18.92 -5.98 0.32
N LYS A 118 -17.76 -5.96 -0.38
CA LYS A 118 -17.33 -5.01 -1.45
C LYS A 118 -16.47 -3.79 -1.04
N ILE A 119 -15.93 -3.75 0.18
CA ILE A 119 -15.13 -2.61 0.68
C ILE A 119 -13.61 -2.83 0.47
N LEU A 120 -13.11 -4.07 0.38
CA LEU A 120 -11.70 -4.35 0.07
C LEU A 120 -11.58 -5.69 -0.66
N GLU A 121 -10.90 -5.72 -1.80
CA GLU A 121 -10.75 -6.90 -2.65
C GLU A 121 -9.32 -6.97 -3.20
N PHE A 122 -8.61 -8.07 -2.98
CA PHE A 122 -7.30 -8.31 -3.57
C PHE A 122 -7.37 -9.44 -4.59
N LYS A 123 -6.82 -9.20 -5.79
CA LYS A 123 -6.75 -10.19 -6.88
C LYS A 123 -5.29 -10.38 -7.28
N SER A 124 -4.84 -11.61 -7.28
CA SER A 124 -3.64 -12.01 -8.01
C SER A 124 -4.09 -12.69 -9.31
N TYR A 125 -3.78 -12.10 -10.47
CA TYR A 125 -3.96 -12.78 -11.75
C TYR A 125 -2.81 -13.77 -11.92
N ILE A 126 -2.95 -15.00 -11.41
CA ILE A 126 -2.00 -16.06 -11.76
C ILE A 126 -2.43 -16.59 -13.13
N TRP A 127 -1.79 -16.12 -14.21
CA TRP A 127 -1.90 -16.75 -15.52
C TRP A 127 -0.97 -17.95 -15.56
N TYR A 128 -1.51 -19.17 -15.45
CA TYR A 128 -0.79 -20.34 -15.91
C TYR A 128 -0.80 -20.31 -17.44
N ALA A 129 0.23 -19.73 -18.06
CA ALA A 129 0.45 -19.86 -19.49
C ALA A 129 1.01 -21.26 -19.81
N ASP A 130 0.19 -22.30 -19.64
CA ASP A 130 0.36 -23.53 -20.41
C ASP A 130 -0.72 -23.52 -21.51
N SER A 131 -0.27 -23.21 -22.73
CA SER A 131 -1.08 -23.11 -23.95
C SER A 131 -1.75 -24.42 -24.39
N SER A 132 -1.66 -25.50 -23.61
CA SER A 132 -2.35 -26.76 -23.88
C SER A 132 -3.80 -26.80 -23.37
N ILE A 133 -4.23 -25.88 -22.50
CA ILE A 133 -5.59 -25.87 -21.95
C ILE A 133 -6.41 -24.74 -22.61
N LYS A 134 -7.06 -25.08 -23.73
CA LYS A 134 -8.10 -24.23 -24.34
C LYS A 134 -9.40 -24.43 -23.58
N THR A 135 -9.72 -23.57 -22.61
CA THR A 135 -11.10 -23.42 -22.15
C THR A 135 -11.62 -22.02 -22.48
N PRO A 136 -12.79 -21.90 -23.15
CA PRO A 136 -13.42 -20.62 -23.47
C PRO A 136 -13.65 -19.78 -22.21
N LEU A 137 -13.65 -18.46 -22.38
CA LEU A 137 -13.72 -17.39 -21.37
C LEU A 137 -15.06 -17.31 -20.59
N GLU A 138 -15.74 -18.43 -20.39
CA GLU A 138 -17.03 -18.51 -19.71
C GLU A 138 -16.96 -19.64 -18.67
N ASN A 139 -16.93 -19.28 -17.38
CA ASN A 139 -16.73 -20.17 -16.22
C ASN A 139 -15.28 -20.59 -15.92
N VAL A 140 -14.37 -19.62 -15.77
CA VAL A 140 -13.38 -19.75 -14.70
C VAL A 140 -14.13 -19.35 -13.44
N GLY A 141 -14.75 -20.33 -12.77
CA GLY A 141 -15.22 -20.11 -11.40
C GLY A 141 -14.09 -19.48 -10.60
N ASN A 142 -14.45 -18.76 -9.53
CA ASN A 142 -13.57 -18.54 -8.37
C ASN A 142 -12.52 -19.66 -8.28
N ASP A 143 -11.25 -19.40 -7.88
CA ASP A 143 -10.62 -20.28 -6.86
C ASP A 143 -9.07 -20.35 -6.71
N ASN A 144 -8.22 -19.59 -7.41
CA ASN A 144 -6.77 -19.71 -7.11
C ASN A 144 -6.03 -18.42 -6.74
N GLY A 145 -6.60 -17.23 -7.02
CA GLY A 145 -5.89 -15.96 -6.78
C GLY A 145 -6.70 -14.82 -6.14
N TYR A 146 -7.97 -15.06 -5.78
CA TYR A 146 -8.87 -14.02 -5.27
C TYR A 146 -8.96 -14.10 -3.74
N PHE A 147 -8.64 -13.00 -3.07
CA PHE A 147 -8.84 -12.82 -1.65
C PHE A 147 -9.83 -11.68 -1.46
N ASP A 148 -11.10 -12.03 -1.32
CA ASP A 148 -12.24 -11.12 -1.33
C ASP A 148 -13.15 -11.27 -0.11
N ASN A 149 -12.94 -12.31 0.70
CA ASN A 149 -13.60 -12.46 1.99
C ASN A 149 -12.84 -11.67 3.07
N LEU A 150 -13.44 -10.59 3.56
CA LEU A 150 -12.85 -9.73 4.58
C LEU A 150 -13.02 -10.35 5.96
N ILE A 151 -11.92 -10.78 6.58
CA ILE A 151 -11.93 -11.31 7.95
C ILE A 151 -11.87 -10.17 8.97
N SER A 152 -10.98 -9.22 8.75
CA SER A 152 -10.81 -8.04 9.59
C SER A 152 -10.05 -6.96 8.83
N GLY A 153 -10.19 -5.71 9.25
CA GLY A 153 -9.39 -4.63 8.70
C GLY A 153 -9.96 -3.27 9.04
N SER A 154 -9.16 -2.25 8.80
CA SER A 154 -9.53 -0.87 9.06
C SER A 154 -8.66 0.10 8.28
N CYS A 155 -9.16 1.32 8.16
CA CYS A 155 -8.43 2.47 7.66
C CYS A 155 -8.51 3.61 8.68
N THR A 156 -7.41 4.33 8.87
CA THR A 156 -7.40 5.61 9.57
C THR A 156 -7.00 6.70 8.59
N ILE A 157 -7.90 7.67 8.41
CA ILE A 157 -7.62 8.86 7.62
C ILE A 157 -6.72 9.77 8.46
N THR A 158 -5.52 10.05 7.99
CA THR A 158 -4.56 10.96 8.65
C THR A 158 -4.69 12.39 8.13
N LYS A 159 -5.19 12.56 6.89
CA LYS A 159 -5.54 13.87 6.32
C LYS A 159 -6.65 13.74 5.30
N ILE A 160 -7.60 14.67 5.34
CA ILE A 160 -8.62 14.86 4.31
C ILE A 160 -8.90 16.36 4.17
N ASP A 161 -8.06 17.02 3.37
CA ASP A 161 -8.12 18.45 3.10
C ASP A 161 -7.84 18.66 1.62
N TYR A 162 -8.92 18.84 0.84
CA TYR A 162 -8.85 18.78 -0.61
C TYR A 162 -7.79 19.75 -1.17
N PRO A 163 -6.84 19.29 -2.01
CA PRO A 163 -6.87 18.03 -2.75
C PRO A 163 -6.11 16.87 -2.10
N ILE A 164 -5.65 16.98 -0.85
CA ILE A 164 -4.81 16.00 -0.18
C ILE A 164 -5.66 15.02 0.64
N ILE A 165 -5.51 13.73 0.37
CA ILE A 165 -6.10 12.64 1.14
C ILE A 165 -4.99 11.64 1.50
N SER A 166 -4.82 11.40 2.79
CA SER A 166 -3.75 10.54 3.31
C SER A 166 -4.29 9.64 4.42
N GLY A 167 -3.71 8.47 4.58
CA GLY A 167 -4.15 7.53 5.59
C GLY A 167 -3.32 6.26 5.65
N VAL A 168 -3.65 5.44 6.64
CA VAL A 168 -3.03 4.14 6.89
C VAL A 168 -4.10 3.06 6.98
N PHE A 169 -3.76 1.83 6.63
CA PHE A 169 -4.69 0.71 6.65
C PHE A 169 -4.03 -0.63 6.90
N GLU A 170 -4.83 -1.58 7.36
CA GLU A 170 -4.48 -2.98 7.56
C GLU A 170 -5.70 -3.85 7.29
N ALA A 171 -5.49 -5.08 6.84
CA ALA A 171 -6.55 -6.04 6.65
C ALA A 171 -6.06 -7.49 6.69
N THR A 172 -6.97 -8.41 6.97
CA THR A 172 -6.81 -9.84 6.73
C THR A 172 -7.93 -10.28 5.82
N LEU A 173 -7.56 -10.89 4.69
CA LEU A 173 -8.50 -11.39 3.70
C LEU A 173 -8.32 -12.91 3.58
N SER A 174 -9.38 -13.62 3.23
CA SER A 174 -9.28 -15.01 2.80
C SER A 174 -9.82 -15.23 1.40
N ASN A 175 -9.30 -16.26 0.73
CA ASN A 175 -9.97 -16.82 -0.42
C ASN A 175 -11.06 -17.80 0.03
N TYR A 176 -11.85 -18.31 -0.91
CA TYR A 176 -12.88 -19.30 -0.66
C TYR A 176 -12.34 -20.68 -0.17
N LYS A 177 -11.05 -21.03 -0.37
CA LYS A 177 -10.40 -22.22 0.25
C LYS A 177 -10.14 -22.04 1.74
N GLY A 178 -10.21 -20.79 2.22
CA GLY A 178 -9.81 -20.42 3.56
C GLY A 178 -8.33 -20.07 3.71
N ASP A 179 -7.55 -20.05 2.62
CA ASP A 179 -6.20 -19.47 2.66
C ASP A 179 -6.32 -17.99 3.00
N LYS A 180 -5.36 -17.46 3.75
CA LYS A 180 -5.38 -16.08 4.23
C LYS A 180 -4.17 -15.31 3.74
N ILE A 181 -4.38 -14.04 3.46
CA ILE A 181 -3.31 -13.04 3.31
C ILE A 181 -3.48 -11.97 4.37
N LYS A 182 -2.35 -11.40 4.79
CA LYS A 182 -2.30 -10.25 5.68
C LYS A 182 -1.78 -9.03 4.94
N ILE A 183 -2.57 -7.97 4.95
CA ILE A 183 -2.19 -6.65 4.47
C ILE A 183 -1.76 -5.81 5.68
N GLU A 184 -0.49 -5.44 5.72
CA GLU A 184 0.14 -4.74 6.84
C GLU A 184 0.79 -3.43 6.40
N LYS A 185 0.90 -2.47 7.32
CA LYS A 185 1.59 -1.19 7.10
C LYS A 185 1.14 -0.48 5.82
N GLY A 186 -0.15 -0.62 5.48
CA GLY A 186 -0.74 0.04 4.34
C GLY A 186 -0.76 1.55 4.55
N ARG A 187 -0.37 2.30 3.53
CA ARG A 187 -0.31 3.77 3.57
C ARG A 187 -0.53 4.38 2.19
N PHE A 188 -1.18 5.54 2.19
CA PHE A 188 -1.39 6.35 1.00
C PHE A 188 -1.27 7.83 1.33
N ASP A 189 -0.71 8.61 0.41
CA ASP A 189 -0.65 10.07 0.46
C ASP A 189 -0.90 10.63 -0.95
N ILE A 190 -2.10 11.16 -1.20
CA ILE A 190 -2.62 11.37 -2.55
C ILE A 190 -3.01 12.82 -2.73
N ASN A 191 -2.58 13.40 -3.85
CA ASN A 191 -3.13 14.65 -4.35
C ASN A 191 -4.13 14.34 -5.48
N ALA A 192 -5.41 14.53 -5.18
CA ALA A 192 -6.54 14.25 -6.06
C ALA A 192 -6.47 14.96 -7.43
N LYS A 193 -5.73 16.07 -7.54
CA LYS A 193 -5.58 16.82 -8.79
C LYS A 193 -4.47 16.28 -9.69
N THR A 194 -3.41 15.74 -9.10
CA THR A 194 -2.17 15.39 -9.80
C THR A 194 -2.01 13.89 -10.02
N ILE A 195 -2.67 13.05 -9.22
CA ILE A 195 -2.51 11.59 -9.26
C ILE A 195 -2.68 10.96 -10.65
N LYS A 196 -3.57 11.51 -11.49
CA LYS A 196 -3.78 11.05 -12.87
C LYS A 196 -2.58 11.27 -13.82
N ASN A 197 -1.64 12.11 -13.42
CA ASN A 197 -0.43 12.42 -14.18
C ASN A 197 0.81 11.71 -13.61
N GLU A 198 0.63 10.95 -12.52
CA GLU A 198 1.73 10.26 -11.85
C GLU A 198 2.13 9.01 -12.64
N ASN A 199 3.43 8.82 -12.80
CA ASN A 199 4.02 7.61 -13.38
C ASN A 199 4.51 6.73 -12.24
N PHE A 200 4.11 5.47 -12.28
CA PHE A 200 4.49 4.47 -11.29
C PHE A 200 5.30 3.40 -11.99
N ASP A 201 6.58 3.63 -12.28
CA ASP A 201 7.42 2.61 -12.94
C ASP A 201 8.16 1.73 -11.93
#